data_AF-A0AAP3EU20-F1
#
_entry.id   AF-A0AAP3EU20-F1
#
_cell.length_a   1.000
_cell.length_b   1.000
_cell.length_c   1.000
_cell.angle_alpha   90.00
_cell.angle_beta   90.00
_cell.angle_gamma   90.00
#
_symmetry.space_group_name_H-M   'P 1'
#
loop_
_entity.id
_entity.type
_entity.pdbx_description
1 polymer ?
#
loop_
_entity_poly.entity_id
_entity_poly.type
_entity_poly.pdbx_seq_one_letter_code
_entity_poly.pdbx_strand_id
1 'polypeptide(L)'
;MNNNKLNILFVLDKVNTNSKGIAPLRCRVTYLQERKVFSIGLFINPNNWDSKKQLAKPPNEENNFINTQLSLIKNNINQAFLFLQVKEEKFDVNDIYTQYKGETLAREYGVLEYYEIYLEKLKKLIDVEIKKQTWDKFSYIRDDVKEFIKFYYKKSDIKLKDLDFNFITEFEYYSKTELKHQQVTINKSLQRFKKVVKQAVIQKYLESNPFEEHNPVKYY
;
A
#
# COMPACT_ATOMS: atom_id res chain seq x y z
N MET A 1 26.21 -7.36 24.53
CA MET A 1 25.70 -8.12 23.35
C MET A 1 25.27 -7.11 22.31
N ASN A 2 25.68 -7.24 21.03
CA ASN A 2 25.31 -6.30 19.97
C ASN A 2 23.79 -6.34 19.73
N ASN A 3 23.06 -5.34 20.23
CA ASN A 3 21.59 -5.26 20.13
C ASN A 3 21.08 -5.01 18.70
N ASN A 4 21.95 -4.60 17.76
CA ASN A 4 21.60 -4.29 16.37
C ASN A 4 21.71 -5.47 15.39
N LYS A 5 21.82 -6.72 15.87
CA LYS A 5 21.95 -7.89 14.98
C LYS A 5 20.59 -8.52 14.66
N LEU A 6 20.27 -8.61 13.36
CA LEU A 6 19.15 -9.40 12.86
C LEU A 6 19.42 -10.91 13.00
N ASN A 7 18.49 -11.64 13.59
CA ASN A 7 18.52 -13.11 13.61
C ASN A 7 17.25 -13.67 12.96
N ILE A 8 17.43 -14.61 12.02
CA ILE A 8 16.34 -15.28 11.30
C ILE A 8 16.46 -16.78 11.58
N LEU A 9 15.41 -17.37 12.13
CA LEU A 9 15.33 -18.79 12.44
C LEU A 9 14.02 -19.38 11.93
N PHE A 10 14.07 -20.64 11.51
CA PHE A 10 12.94 -21.47 11.18
C PHE A 10 12.67 -22.44 12.33
N VAL A 11 11.44 -22.43 12.81
CA VAL A 11 11.02 -23.16 14.01
C VAL A 11 9.91 -24.12 13.62
N LEU A 12 10.07 -25.37 14.03
CA LEU A 12 9.06 -26.40 13.83
C LEU A 12 7.95 -26.26 14.86
N ASP A 13 6.71 -26.11 14.40
CA ASP A 13 5.52 -25.98 15.23
C ASP A 13 4.86 -27.35 15.41
N LYS A 14 5.47 -28.16 16.28
CA LYS A 14 5.06 -29.56 16.54
C LYS A 14 3.63 -29.69 17.07
N VAL A 15 3.13 -28.66 17.76
CA VAL A 15 1.78 -28.66 18.34
C VAL A 15 0.72 -28.70 17.22
N ASN A 16 1.00 -28.05 16.09
CA ASN A 16 0.09 -27.97 14.95
C ASN A 16 0.38 -29.03 13.88
N THR A 17 0.83 -30.22 14.28
CA THR A 17 1.03 -31.35 13.36
C THR A 17 -0.31 -31.82 12.80
N ASN A 18 -0.41 -31.98 11.47
CA ASN A 18 -1.66 -32.40 10.84
C ASN A 18 -1.86 -33.92 10.89
N SER A 19 -3.01 -34.39 10.39
CA SER A 19 -3.35 -35.82 10.33
C SER A 19 -2.41 -36.67 9.46
N LYS A 20 -1.59 -36.04 8.59
CA LYS A 20 -0.56 -36.71 7.79
C LYS A 20 0.80 -36.78 8.50
N GLY A 21 0.91 -36.31 9.75
CA GLY A 21 2.14 -36.34 10.53
C GLY A 21 3.19 -35.30 10.13
N ILE A 22 2.84 -34.31 9.31
CA ILE A 22 3.73 -33.20 8.97
C ILE A 22 3.39 -31.96 9.80
N ALA A 23 4.41 -31.23 10.22
CA ALA A 23 4.30 -30.06 11.07
C ALA A 23 4.65 -28.78 10.29
N PRO A 24 3.96 -27.66 10.55
CA PRO A 24 4.29 -26.39 9.92
C PRO A 24 5.66 -25.87 10.38
N LEU A 25 6.40 -25.30 9.43
CA LEU A 25 7.56 -24.46 9.71
C LEU A 25 7.09 -23.01 9.85
N ARG A 26 7.57 -22.34 10.90
CA ARG A 26 7.37 -20.91 11.15
C ARG A 26 8.69 -20.18 10.95
N CYS A 27 8.65 -18.95 10.45
CA CYS A 27 9.81 -18.07 10.50
C CYS A 27 9.73 -17.20 11.76
N ARG A 28 10.86 -17.09 12.46
CA ARG A 28 11.07 -16.21 13.60
C ARG A 28 12.17 -15.22 13.27
N VAL A 29 11.81 -13.96 13.21
CA VAL A 29 12.74 -12.84 13.07
C VAL A 29 12.94 -12.21 14.45
N THR A 30 14.17 -11.89 14.79
CA THR A 30 14.53 -11.22 16.06
C THR A 30 15.44 -10.04 15.76
N TYR A 31 15.05 -8.87 16.24
CA TYR A 31 15.78 -7.62 16.11
C TYR A 31 15.50 -6.74 17.34
N LEU A 32 16.51 -6.04 17.86
CA LEU A 32 16.39 -5.20 19.08
C LEU A 32 15.73 -5.92 20.27
N GLN A 33 16.06 -7.21 20.47
CA GLN A 33 15.49 -8.10 21.50
C GLN A 33 14.00 -8.45 21.34
N GLU A 34 13.31 -7.85 20.37
CA GLU A 34 11.94 -8.20 20.02
C GLU A 34 11.87 -9.31 18.98
N ARG A 35 10.75 -10.05 18.98
CA ARG A 35 10.56 -11.25 18.15
C ARG A 35 9.24 -11.19 17.40
N LYS A 36 9.29 -11.44 16.09
CA LYS A 36 8.11 -11.67 15.26
C LYS A 36 8.14 -13.11 14.75
N VAL A 37 7.06 -13.85 14.98
CA VAL A 37 6.87 -15.21 14.45
C VAL A 37 5.70 -15.19 13.48
N PHE A 38 5.89 -15.76 12.28
CA PHE A 38 4.85 -15.82 11.25
C PHE A 38 4.90 -17.13 10.47
N SER A 39 3.78 -17.47 9.83
CA SER A 39 3.68 -18.63 8.96
C SER A 39 4.36 -18.37 7.61
N ILE A 40 5.08 -19.37 7.10
CA ILE A 40 5.70 -19.35 5.77
C ILE A 40 5.04 -20.34 4.81
N GLY A 41 3.97 -21.03 5.23
CA GLY A 41 3.22 -21.96 4.38
C GLY A 41 3.93 -23.28 4.05
N LEU A 42 5.10 -23.54 4.65
CA LEU A 42 5.85 -24.78 4.46
C LEU A 42 5.55 -25.77 5.59
N PHE A 43 5.49 -27.04 5.25
CA PHE A 43 5.29 -28.15 6.17
C PHE A 43 6.40 -29.18 5.96
N ILE A 44 6.79 -29.87 7.03
CA ILE A 44 7.83 -30.90 6.98
C ILE A 44 7.54 -32.01 7.99
N ASN A 45 7.98 -33.23 7.68
CA ASN A 45 8.04 -34.30 8.69
C ASN A 45 9.00 -33.88 9.82
N PRO A 46 8.57 -33.90 11.09
CA PRO A 46 9.42 -33.53 12.23
C PRO A 46 10.77 -34.26 12.31
N ASN A 47 10.83 -35.51 11.83
CA ASN A 47 12.06 -36.32 11.83
C ASN A 47 13.07 -35.85 10.76
N ASN A 48 12.60 -35.13 9.76
CA ASN A 48 13.41 -34.62 8.65
C ASN A 48 13.96 -33.21 8.93
N TRP A 49 13.68 -32.61 10.09
CA TRP A 49 14.09 -31.24 10.40
C TRP A 49 15.31 -31.18 11.33
N ASP A 50 16.42 -30.64 10.85
CA ASP A 50 17.60 -30.34 11.67
C ASP A 50 17.53 -28.91 12.21
N SER A 51 17.06 -28.76 13.46
CA SER A 51 16.90 -27.44 14.09
C SER A 51 18.23 -26.70 14.31
N LYS A 52 19.36 -27.40 14.47
CA LYS A 52 20.66 -26.74 14.67
C LYS A 52 21.19 -26.19 13.35
N LYS A 53 21.06 -26.96 12.27
CA LYS A 53 21.50 -26.55 10.93
C LYS A 53 20.46 -25.75 10.16
N GLN A 54 19.22 -25.68 10.66
CA GLN A 54 18.11 -24.97 10.03
C GLN A 54 17.83 -25.50 8.62
N LEU A 55 17.84 -26.82 8.47
CA LEU A 55 17.86 -27.50 7.18
C LEU A 55 17.06 -28.81 7.21
N ALA A 56 16.32 -29.08 6.14
CA ALA A 56 15.59 -30.31 5.90
C ALA A 56 16.52 -31.43 5.39
N LYS A 57 16.36 -32.65 5.91
CA LYS A 57 17.18 -33.84 5.63
C LYS A 57 16.33 -35.12 5.63
N PRO A 58 16.80 -36.22 5.02
CA PRO A 58 17.97 -36.32 4.14
C PRO A 58 17.76 -35.58 2.81
N PRO A 59 18.80 -35.38 1.99
CA PRO A 59 18.65 -34.79 0.66
C PRO A 59 17.70 -35.64 -0.21
N ASN A 60 16.60 -35.04 -0.62
CA ASN A 60 15.63 -35.57 -1.57
C ASN A 60 14.91 -34.39 -2.22
N GLU A 61 14.07 -34.63 -3.24
CA GLU A 61 13.40 -33.55 -3.98
C GLU A 61 12.58 -32.61 -3.06
N GLU A 62 11.78 -33.18 -2.16
CA GLU A 62 10.93 -32.42 -1.23
C GLU A 62 11.77 -31.55 -0.27
N ASN A 63 12.75 -32.15 0.40
CA ASN A 63 13.61 -31.47 1.36
C ASN A 63 14.50 -30.43 0.67
N ASN A 64 14.97 -30.69 -0.55
CA ASN A 64 15.74 -29.72 -1.34
C ASN A 64 14.87 -28.52 -1.76
N PHE A 65 13.62 -28.77 -2.13
CA PHE A 65 12.64 -27.71 -2.38
C PHE A 65 12.42 -26.85 -1.12
N ILE A 66 12.16 -27.47 0.03
CA ILE A 66 12.01 -26.77 1.31
C ILE A 66 13.25 -25.92 1.59
N ASN A 67 14.45 -26.49 1.51
CA ASN A 67 15.71 -25.77 1.76
C ASN A 67 15.90 -24.57 0.83
N THR A 68 15.54 -24.71 -0.44
CA THR A 68 15.56 -23.61 -1.42
C THR A 68 14.60 -22.49 -1.00
N GLN A 69 13.36 -22.82 -0.63
CA GLN A 69 12.37 -21.84 -0.17
C GLN A 69 12.83 -21.13 1.11
N LEU A 70 13.39 -21.85 2.08
CA LEU A 70 13.94 -21.27 3.31
C LEU A 70 15.09 -20.28 3.01
N SER A 71 15.95 -20.61 2.04
CA SER A 71 17.02 -19.72 1.59
C SER A 71 16.46 -18.43 0.98
N LEU A 72 15.46 -18.53 0.10
CA LEU A 72 14.79 -17.38 -0.51
C LEU A 72 14.12 -16.48 0.53
N ILE A 73 13.37 -17.07 1.47
CA ILE A 73 12.73 -16.32 2.56
C ILE A 73 13.77 -15.56 3.37
N LYS A 74 14.88 -16.21 3.74
CA LYS A 74 15.96 -15.59 4.48
C LYS A 74 16.59 -14.43 3.71
N ASN A 75 16.82 -14.60 2.40
CA ASN A 75 17.35 -13.54 1.55
C ASN A 75 16.41 -12.33 1.49
N ASN A 76 15.12 -12.55 1.28
CA ASN A 76 14.14 -11.46 1.19
C ASN A 76 14.02 -10.67 2.50
N ILE A 77 14.06 -11.35 3.66
CA ILE A 77 14.07 -10.67 4.97
C ILE A 77 15.36 -9.84 5.14
N ASN A 78 16.51 -10.35 4.72
CA ASN A 78 17.76 -9.58 4.75
C ASN A 78 17.70 -8.34 3.84
N GLN A 79 17.10 -8.45 2.65
CA GLN A 79 16.89 -7.31 1.77
C GLN A 79 15.97 -6.26 2.40
N ALA A 80 14.87 -6.68 3.03
CA ALA A 80 13.97 -5.79 3.76
C ALA A 80 14.70 -5.04 4.89
N PHE A 81 15.53 -5.75 5.64
CA PHE A 81 16.36 -5.15 6.69
C PHE A 81 17.38 -4.14 6.14
N LEU A 82 18.11 -4.49 5.08
CA LEU A 82 19.07 -3.60 4.44
C LEU A 82 18.41 -2.32 3.91
N PHE A 83 17.24 -2.45 3.29
CA PHE A 83 16.47 -1.31 2.80
C PHE A 83 16.12 -0.33 3.93
N LEU A 84 15.68 -0.84 5.09
CA LEU A 84 15.38 -0.02 6.25
C LEU A 84 16.64 0.61 6.86
N GLN A 85 17.77 -0.10 6.86
CA GLN A 85 19.05 0.47 7.31
C GLN A 85 19.50 1.66 6.44
N VAL A 86 19.35 1.55 5.12
CA VAL A 86 19.74 2.61 4.16
C VAL A 86 18.87 3.86 4.30
N LYS A 87 17.61 3.73 4.75
CA LYS A 87 16.71 4.86 4.98
C LYS A 87 17.11 5.75 6.17
N GLU A 88 18.08 5.33 6.99
CA GLU A 88 18.58 6.07 8.17
C GLU A 88 17.52 6.43 9.23
N GLU A 89 16.34 5.80 9.18
CA GLU A 89 15.27 5.94 10.16
C GLU A 89 15.41 4.86 11.24
N LYS A 90 14.90 5.13 12.45
CA LYS A 90 14.75 4.09 13.48
C LYS A 90 13.62 3.16 13.08
N PHE A 91 13.86 1.85 13.10
CA PHE A 91 12.87 0.83 12.77
C PHE A 91 12.95 -0.36 13.74
N ASP A 92 11.89 -1.15 13.80
CA ASP A 92 11.75 -2.31 14.68
C ASP A 92 11.56 -3.64 13.91
N VAL A 93 11.28 -4.73 14.63
CA VAL A 93 11.07 -6.06 14.01
C VAL A 93 9.77 -6.15 13.19
N ASN A 94 8.76 -5.35 13.51
CA ASN A 94 7.52 -5.28 12.74
C ASN A 94 7.74 -4.54 11.42
N ASP A 95 8.51 -3.46 11.41
CA ASP A 95 8.85 -2.73 10.17
C ASP A 95 9.56 -3.65 9.17
N ILE A 96 10.52 -4.48 9.64
CA ILE A 96 11.20 -5.49 8.82
C ILE A 96 10.18 -6.48 8.24
N TYR A 97 9.22 -6.93 9.04
CA TYR A 97 8.19 -7.87 8.61
C TYR A 97 7.24 -7.26 7.59
N THR A 98 6.78 -6.03 7.80
CA THR A 98 5.90 -5.28 6.89
C THR A 98 6.60 -5.04 5.55
N GLN A 99 7.86 -4.59 5.59
CA GLN A 99 8.68 -4.44 4.38
C GLN A 99 8.89 -5.78 3.65
N TYR A 100 9.18 -6.86 4.38
CA TYR A 100 9.32 -8.22 3.81
C TYR A 100 8.02 -8.71 3.15
N LYS A 101 6.86 -8.41 3.74
CA LYS A 101 5.56 -8.79 3.19
C LYS A 101 5.20 -8.02 1.91
N GLY A 102 5.95 -6.98 1.57
CA GLY A 102 5.58 -6.08 0.49
C GLY A 102 4.35 -5.25 0.82
N GLU A 103 3.98 -5.16 2.10
CA GLU A 103 3.07 -4.14 2.58
C GLU A 103 3.84 -2.82 2.48
N THR A 104 3.50 -2.01 1.48
CA THR A 104 4.00 -0.64 1.42
C THR A 104 3.69 0.01 2.77
N LEU A 105 4.71 0.49 3.48
CA LEU A 105 4.57 1.21 4.75
C LEU A 105 3.58 2.39 4.65
N ALA A 106 3.38 2.90 3.43
CA ALA A 106 2.28 3.80 3.10
C ALA A 106 1.07 3.00 2.57
N ARG A 107 -0.07 3.12 3.26
CA ARG A 107 -1.37 2.70 2.74
C ARG A 107 -1.59 3.36 1.37
N GLU A 108 -1.75 2.54 0.33
CA GLU A 108 -2.13 3.03 -1.00
C GLU A 108 -3.64 3.29 -0.99
N TYR A 109 -4.04 4.55 -1.19
CA TYR A 109 -5.44 4.91 -1.34
C TYR A 109 -5.86 4.88 -2.81
N GLY A 110 -7.14 4.58 -3.07
CA GLY A 110 -7.78 4.95 -4.32
C GLY A 110 -8.03 6.47 -4.43
N VAL A 111 -8.24 6.98 -5.64
CA VAL A 111 -8.60 8.39 -5.85
C VAL A 111 -9.94 8.69 -5.20
N LEU A 112 -10.96 7.85 -5.44
CA LEU A 112 -12.28 8.03 -4.85
C LEU A 112 -12.27 7.73 -3.35
N GLU A 113 -11.53 6.72 -2.91
CA GLU A 113 -11.34 6.42 -1.49
C GLU A 113 -10.78 7.63 -0.73
N TYR A 114 -9.69 8.22 -1.23
CA TYR A 114 -9.10 9.41 -0.60
C TYR A 114 -10.02 10.63 -0.67
N TYR A 115 -10.74 10.80 -1.79
CA TYR A 115 -11.74 11.87 -1.91
C TYR A 115 -12.83 11.73 -0.85
N GLU A 116 -13.32 10.51 -0.60
CA GLU A 116 -14.32 10.25 0.45
C GLU A 116 -13.81 10.64 1.84
N ILE A 117 -12.58 10.23 2.18
CA ILE A 117 -11.92 10.61 3.44
C ILE A 117 -11.83 12.14 3.56
N TYR A 118 -11.54 12.83 2.46
CA TYR A 118 -11.51 14.29 2.43
C TYR A 118 -12.91 14.91 2.62
N LEU A 119 -13.95 14.33 2.01
CA LEU A 119 -15.35 14.76 2.19
C LEU A 119 -15.84 14.55 3.62
N GLU A 120 -15.49 13.44 4.26
CA GLU A 120 -15.82 13.17 5.67
C GLU A 120 -15.17 14.19 6.59
N LYS A 121 -13.92 14.58 6.32
CA LYS A 121 -13.22 15.65 7.05
C LYS A 121 -13.91 17.01 6.83
N LEU A 122 -14.22 17.38 5.58
CA LEU A 122 -14.94 18.62 5.28
C LEU A 122 -16.33 18.65 5.93
N LYS A 123 -17.03 17.52 5.99
CA LYS A 123 -18.37 17.43 6.58
C LYS A 123 -18.38 17.84 8.05
N LYS A 124 -17.30 17.52 8.78
CA LYS A 124 -17.12 17.91 10.19
C LYS A 124 -16.86 19.41 10.38
N LEU A 125 -16.51 20.13 9.32
CA LEU A 125 -16.27 21.58 9.33
C LEU A 125 -17.52 22.38 8.93
N ILE A 126 -18.62 21.71 8.60
CA ILE A 126 -19.90 22.37 8.30
C ILE A 126 -20.37 23.13 9.54
N ASP A 127 -20.76 24.39 9.34
CA ASP A 127 -21.20 25.33 10.37
C ASP A 127 -20.11 25.73 11.39
N VAL A 128 -18.86 25.29 11.17
CA VAL A 128 -17.66 25.77 11.89
C VAL A 128 -16.85 26.70 11.00
N GLU A 129 -16.44 26.22 9.82
CA GLU A 129 -15.60 26.96 8.87
C GLU A 129 -16.21 27.03 7.47
N ILE A 130 -17.03 26.03 7.10
CA ILE A 130 -17.64 25.96 5.77
C ILE A 130 -19.16 25.88 5.87
N LYS A 131 -19.83 26.36 4.83
CA LYS A 131 -21.28 26.15 4.65
C LYS A 131 -21.52 24.78 3.99
N LYS A 132 -22.68 24.18 4.27
CA LYS A 132 -23.13 22.93 3.61
C LYS A 132 -23.03 22.99 2.08
N GLN A 133 -23.38 24.12 1.48
CA GLN A 133 -23.29 24.36 0.03
C GLN A 133 -21.86 24.22 -0.53
N THR A 134 -20.84 24.47 0.29
CA THR A 134 -19.44 24.24 -0.11
C THR A 134 -19.17 22.75 -0.15
N TRP A 135 -19.60 22.00 0.86
CA TRP A 135 -19.47 20.54 0.91
C TRP A 135 -20.20 19.87 -0.26
N ASP A 136 -21.44 20.28 -0.54
CA ASP A 136 -22.25 19.74 -1.66
C ASP A 136 -21.49 19.87 -3.00
N LYS A 137 -20.83 21.01 -3.23
CA LYS A 137 -20.02 21.23 -4.44
C LYS A 137 -18.83 20.27 -4.55
N PHE A 138 -18.20 19.89 -3.44
CA PHE A 138 -17.15 18.86 -3.47
C PHE A 138 -17.74 17.47 -3.70
N SER A 139 -18.90 17.17 -3.11
CA SER A 139 -19.59 15.89 -3.29
C SER A 139 -19.97 15.66 -4.76
N TYR A 140 -20.55 16.66 -5.43
CA TYR A 140 -20.92 16.54 -6.84
C TYR A 140 -19.71 16.27 -7.73
N ILE A 141 -18.58 16.93 -7.47
CA ILE A 141 -17.35 16.69 -8.26
C ILE A 141 -16.80 15.30 -8.02
N ARG A 142 -16.90 14.78 -6.79
CA ARG A 142 -16.50 13.40 -6.50
C ARG A 142 -17.33 12.41 -7.33
N ASP A 143 -18.62 12.66 -7.49
CA ASP A 143 -19.49 11.82 -8.32
C ASP A 143 -19.16 11.97 -9.82
N ASP A 144 -18.86 13.18 -10.31
CA ASP A 144 -18.36 13.39 -11.68
C ASP A 144 -17.05 12.62 -11.92
N VAL A 145 -16.11 12.67 -10.97
CA VAL A 145 -14.83 11.94 -11.03
C VAL A 145 -15.08 10.43 -11.03
N LYS A 146 -16.04 9.94 -10.25
CA LYS A 146 -16.41 8.52 -10.20
C LYS A 146 -16.97 8.04 -11.54
N GLU A 147 -17.92 8.78 -12.11
CA GLU A 147 -18.50 8.43 -13.41
C GLU A 147 -17.46 8.54 -14.54
N PHE A 148 -16.56 9.51 -14.48
CA PHE A 148 -15.41 9.59 -15.39
C PHE A 148 -14.50 8.37 -15.28
N ILE A 149 -14.10 7.96 -14.06
CA ILE A 149 -13.23 6.79 -13.86
C ILE A 149 -13.87 5.54 -14.46
N LYS A 150 -15.18 5.37 -14.24
CA LYS A 150 -15.94 4.27 -14.81
C LYS A 150 -16.05 4.36 -16.34
N PHE A 151 -16.22 5.56 -16.89
CA PHE A 151 -16.34 5.79 -18.33
C PHE A 151 -15.01 5.56 -19.07
N TYR A 152 -13.92 6.17 -18.61
CA TYR A 152 -12.62 6.18 -19.30
C TYR A 152 -11.78 4.95 -18.96
N TYR A 153 -11.60 4.66 -17.66
CA TYR A 153 -10.72 3.58 -17.20
C TYR A 153 -11.41 2.22 -17.06
N LYS A 154 -12.76 2.19 -17.15
CA LYS A 154 -13.58 0.97 -16.95
C LYS A 154 -13.33 0.29 -15.61
N LYS A 155 -13.01 1.07 -14.58
CA LYS A 155 -12.74 0.62 -13.21
C LYS A 155 -13.71 1.26 -12.22
N SER A 156 -13.81 0.70 -11.03
CA SER A 156 -14.55 1.31 -9.92
C SER A 156 -13.77 2.43 -9.24
N ASP A 157 -12.44 2.34 -9.22
CA ASP A 157 -11.51 3.36 -8.72
C ASP A 157 -10.13 3.16 -9.40
N ILE A 158 -9.26 4.14 -9.27
CA ILE A 158 -7.84 4.05 -9.67
C ILE A 158 -6.95 4.38 -8.47
N LYS A 159 -5.70 3.92 -8.47
CA LYS A 159 -4.80 4.23 -7.35
C LYS A 159 -4.45 5.71 -7.37
N LEU A 160 -4.41 6.34 -6.20
CA LEU A 160 -4.05 7.75 -6.05
C LEU A 160 -2.66 8.05 -6.60
N LYS A 161 -1.72 7.12 -6.46
CA LYS A 161 -0.35 7.22 -7.02
C LYS A 161 -0.29 7.17 -8.55
N ASP A 162 -1.32 6.63 -9.20
CA ASP A 162 -1.41 6.56 -10.66
C ASP A 162 -2.06 7.84 -11.23
N LEU A 163 -2.39 8.83 -10.39
CA LEU A 163 -2.94 10.11 -10.81
C LEU A 163 -1.85 10.95 -11.48
N ASP A 164 -1.98 11.16 -12.78
CA ASP A 164 -1.03 11.91 -13.61
C ASP A 164 -1.71 13.11 -14.31
N PHE A 165 -0.94 13.85 -15.11
CA PHE A 165 -1.47 14.96 -15.90
C PHE A 165 -2.53 14.51 -16.91
N ASN A 166 -2.36 13.31 -17.49
CA ASN A 166 -3.29 12.76 -18.46
C ASN A 166 -4.69 12.53 -17.87
N PHE A 167 -4.77 12.06 -16.62
CA PHE A 167 -6.05 11.97 -15.90
C PHE A 167 -6.79 13.31 -15.90
N ILE A 168 -6.07 14.40 -15.66
CA ILE A 168 -6.65 15.74 -15.54
C ILE A 168 -7.16 16.23 -16.89
N THR A 169 -6.36 16.08 -17.96
CA THR A 169 -6.74 16.50 -19.31
C THR A 169 -7.91 15.70 -19.85
N GLU A 170 -7.94 14.40 -19.59
CA GLU A 170 -9.05 13.52 -20.00
C GLU A 170 -10.31 13.77 -19.19
N PHE A 171 -10.19 14.08 -17.89
CA PHE A 171 -11.34 14.49 -17.08
C PHE A 171 -11.92 15.83 -17.54
N GLU A 172 -11.06 16.78 -17.92
CA GLU A 172 -11.47 18.06 -18.52
C GLU A 172 -12.20 17.84 -19.85
N TYR A 173 -11.65 16.98 -20.72
CA TYR A 173 -12.27 16.62 -22.00
C TYR A 173 -13.64 15.95 -21.79
N TYR A 174 -13.72 14.94 -20.91
CA TYR A 174 -14.96 14.25 -20.53
C TYR A 174 -16.02 15.23 -19.99
N SER A 175 -15.62 16.15 -19.12
CA SER A 175 -16.53 17.17 -18.57
C SER A 175 -17.12 18.06 -19.67
N LYS A 176 -16.35 18.30 -20.75
CA LYS A 176 -16.77 19.12 -21.89
C LYS A 176 -17.64 18.35 -22.87
N THR A 177 -17.30 17.10 -23.20
CA THR A 177 -17.99 16.33 -24.25
C THR A 177 -19.20 15.56 -23.72
N GLU A 178 -19.03 14.87 -22.59
CA GLU A 178 -20.06 13.97 -22.05
C GLU A 178 -21.00 14.72 -21.10
N LEU A 179 -20.45 15.46 -20.13
CA LEU A 179 -21.26 16.23 -19.18
C LEU A 179 -21.77 17.56 -19.77
N LYS A 180 -21.23 17.97 -20.92
CA LYS A 180 -21.56 19.24 -21.62
C LYS A 180 -21.47 20.45 -20.69
N HIS A 181 -20.58 20.40 -19.70
CA HIS A 181 -20.39 21.50 -18.78
C HIS A 181 -19.80 22.71 -19.50
N GLN A 182 -20.32 23.89 -19.19
CA GLN A 182 -19.65 25.13 -19.55
C GLN A 182 -18.29 25.13 -18.88
N GLN A 183 -17.28 25.63 -19.58
CA GLN A 183 -15.91 25.52 -19.10
C GLN A 183 -15.76 26.24 -17.72
N VAL A 184 -16.62 27.22 -17.35
CA VAL A 184 -16.47 27.96 -16.07
C VAL A 184 -16.75 27.01 -14.92
N THR A 185 -17.71 26.11 -15.14
CA THR A 185 -18.01 24.98 -14.27
C THR A 185 -16.83 24.02 -14.25
N ILE A 186 -16.27 23.65 -15.41
CA ILE A 186 -15.10 22.76 -15.51
C ILE A 186 -13.91 23.32 -14.71
N ASN A 187 -13.54 24.57 -14.92
CA ASN A 187 -12.45 25.23 -14.19
C ASN A 187 -12.70 25.22 -12.68
N LYS A 188 -13.94 25.48 -12.24
CA LYS A 188 -14.31 25.40 -10.82
C LYS A 188 -14.26 23.97 -10.28
N SER A 189 -14.59 22.97 -11.09
CA SER A 189 -14.50 21.55 -10.72
C SER A 189 -13.04 21.13 -10.55
N LEU A 190 -12.19 21.43 -11.52
CA LEU A 190 -10.76 21.14 -11.49
C LEU A 190 -10.06 21.86 -10.33
N GLN A 191 -10.41 23.11 -10.04
CA GLN A 191 -9.86 23.84 -8.88
C GLN A 191 -10.19 23.16 -7.54
N ARG A 192 -11.40 22.62 -7.38
CA ARG A 192 -11.78 21.91 -6.15
C ARG A 192 -11.12 20.54 -6.08
N PHE A 193 -11.08 19.80 -7.18
CA PHE A 193 -10.38 18.53 -7.21
C PHE A 193 -8.87 18.71 -6.92
N LYS A 194 -8.24 19.75 -7.48
CA LYS A 194 -6.86 20.17 -7.15
C LYS A 194 -6.65 20.38 -5.65
N LYS A 195 -7.63 20.92 -4.91
CA LYS A 195 -7.52 21.04 -3.43
C LYS A 195 -7.48 19.69 -2.73
N VAL A 196 -8.26 18.72 -3.18
CA VAL A 196 -8.25 17.35 -2.65
C VAL A 196 -6.89 16.71 -2.89
N VAL A 197 -6.39 16.79 -4.12
CA VAL A 197 -5.09 16.21 -4.51
C VAL A 197 -3.93 16.88 -3.81
N LYS A 198 -3.93 18.21 -3.69
CA LYS A 198 -2.92 18.94 -2.90
C LYS A 198 -2.87 18.45 -1.46
N GLN A 199 -4.02 18.15 -0.86
CA GLN A 199 -4.09 17.64 0.50
C GLN A 199 -3.49 16.22 0.62
N ALA A 200 -3.61 15.38 -0.43
CA ALA A 200 -2.97 14.07 -0.48
C ALA A 200 -1.43 14.18 -0.53
N VAL A 201 -0.92 15.12 -1.32
CA VAL A 201 0.53 15.39 -1.41
C VAL A 201 1.07 15.87 -0.07
N ILE A 202 0.38 16.78 0.62
CA ILE A 202 0.75 17.24 1.97
C ILE A 202 0.81 16.07 2.97
N GLN A 203 -0.11 15.10 2.85
CA GLN A 203 -0.14 13.90 3.69
C GLN A 203 0.84 12.81 3.23
N LYS A 204 1.66 13.07 2.20
CA LYS A 204 2.63 12.12 1.62
C LYS A 204 2.00 10.83 1.07
N TYR A 205 0.72 10.87 0.69
CA TYR A 205 0.06 9.75 -0.02
C TYR A 205 0.22 9.84 -1.53
N LEU A 206 0.75 10.95 -2.04
CA LEU A 206 1.07 11.19 -3.44
C LEU A 206 2.40 11.95 -3.51
N GLU A 207 3.34 11.47 -4.32
CA GLU A 207 4.71 12.02 -4.37
C GLU A 207 4.78 13.40 -5.04
N SER A 208 4.01 13.60 -6.11
CA SER A 208 3.99 14.83 -6.90
C SER A 208 2.56 15.25 -7.21
N ASN A 209 2.33 16.55 -7.34
CA ASN A 209 1.01 17.09 -7.66
C ASN A 209 0.79 17.15 -9.18
N PRO A 210 -0.07 16.30 -9.78
CA PRO A 210 -0.28 16.30 -11.23
C PRO A 210 -0.95 17.58 -11.76
N PHE A 211 -1.50 18.42 -10.88
CA PHE A 211 -2.06 19.73 -11.25
C PHE A 211 -1.01 20.85 -11.34
N GLU A 212 0.29 20.57 -11.19
CA GLU A 212 1.32 21.62 -11.21
C GLU A 212 1.35 22.40 -12.52
N GLU A 213 1.27 21.71 -13.66
CA GLU A 213 1.29 22.33 -14.99
C GLU A 213 -0.12 22.64 -15.55
N HIS A 214 -1.17 22.23 -14.85
CA HIS A 214 -2.56 22.50 -15.27
C HIS A 214 -2.90 23.97 -15.05
N ASN A 215 -3.06 24.70 -16.16
CA ASN A 215 -3.49 26.10 -16.19
C ASN A 215 -4.97 26.19 -16.58
N PRO A 216 -5.77 27.04 -15.89
CA PRO A 216 -7.16 27.27 -16.29
C PRO A 216 -7.23 27.77 -17.74
N VAL A 217 -8.07 27.15 -18.56
CA VAL A 217 -8.34 27.66 -19.91
C VAL A 217 -9.02 29.02 -19.81
N LYS A 218 -8.40 30.04 -20.41
CA LYS A 218 -8.90 31.42 -20.47
C LYS A 218 -10.06 31.50 -21.46
N TYR A 219 -11.03 32.36 -21.17
CA TYR A 219 -12.08 32.74 -22.11
C TYR A 219 -11.77 34.09 -22.73
N TYR A 220 -12.24 34.23 -23.97
CA TYR A 220 -12.54 35.50 -24.59
C TYR A 220 -14.05 35.62 -24.73
#